data_AF-A0A1Z5L9K3-F1
#
_entry.id   AF-A0A1Z5L9K3-F1
#
_cell.length_a   1.000
_cell.length_b   1.000
_cell.length_c   1.000
_cell.angle_alpha   90.00
_cell.angle_beta   90.00
_cell.angle_gamma   90.00
#
_symmetry.space_group_name_H-M   'P 1'
#
loop_
_entity.id
_entity.type
_entity.pdbx_description
1 polymer ?
#
loop_
_entity_poly.entity_id
_entity_poly.type
_entity_poly.pdbx_seq_one_letter_code
_entity_poly.pdbx_strand_id
1 'polypeptide(L)'
;MRGQAFVVFKDINSATNALRSMQGFPFYDKPMRIQYAKTDSDAIAKLKGTFQERAKKHEGEQAPKKSKKKKTQHAAAPQLIGAPAMGMPQMMPQMMMMPGPVMMGPMGAVPEQPPNQILFLTNLPEETNEMMLSMLFNQFPGFKEVRLVPGRHDIAFVEFENEIQSSAAKEALQGFKITPTHAMKITFAKK
;
A
#
# COMPACT_ATOMS: atom_id res chain seq x y z
N MET A 1 -18.93 -3.67 8.16
CA MET A 1 -18.71 -3.82 6.70
C MET A 1 -17.21 -3.82 6.45
N ARG A 2 -16.61 -4.86 5.86
CA ARG A 2 -15.18 -4.88 5.50
C ARG A 2 -15.04 -4.75 3.99
N GLY A 3 -14.08 -3.95 3.52
CA GLY A 3 -13.84 -3.70 2.09
C GLY A 3 -14.81 -2.71 1.42
N GLN A 4 -15.48 -1.85 2.19
CA GLN A 4 -16.33 -0.76 1.69
C GLN A 4 -15.99 0.52 2.44
N ALA A 5 -16.04 1.66 1.74
CA ALA A 5 -15.80 2.98 2.29
C ALA A 5 -16.82 3.98 1.75
N PHE A 6 -17.08 5.04 2.52
CA PHE A 6 -17.90 6.18 2.11
C PHE A 6 -17.03 7.42 2.05
N VAL A 7 -16.96 8.06 0.88
CA VAL A 7 -16.22 9.31 0.67
C VAL A 7 -17.25 10.41 0.41
N VAL A 8 -17.14 11.51 1.16
CA VAL A 8 -18.06 12.64 1.07
C VAL A 8 -17.33 13.81 0.44
N PHE A 9 -17.82 14.27 -0.71
CA PHE A 9 -17.35 15.49 -1.36
C PHE A 9 -18.24 16.66 -0.98
N LYS A 10 -17.67 17.86 -1.00
CA LYS A 10 -18.45 19.10 -0.82
C LYS A 10 -19.49 19.28 -1.92
N ASP A 11 -19.12 18.97 -3.18
CA ASP A 11 -19.94 19.19 -4.37
C ASP A 11 -20.21 17.90 -5.15
N ILE A 12 -21.41 17.79 -5.72
CA ILE A 12 -21.83 16.62 -6.52
C ILE A 12 -21.02 16.45 -7.80
N ASN A 13 -20.55 17.55 -8.39
CA ASN A 13 -19.72 17.53 -9.60
C ASN A 13 -18.37 16.86 -9.33
N SER A 14 -17.75 17.16 -8.18
CA SER A 14 -16.50 16.53 -7.74
C SER A 14 -16.69 15.03 -7.51
N ALA A 15 -17.79 14.63 -6.86
CA ALA A 15 -18.14 13.21 -6.69
C ALA A 15 -18.35 12.48 -8.02
N THR A 16 -18.98 13.15 -8.99
CA THR A 16 -19.23 12.60 -10.34
C THR A 16 -17.94 12.45 -11.13
N ASN A 17 -17.04 13.42 -11.04
CA ASN A 17 -15.73 13.34 -11.67
C ASN A 17 -14.93 12.17 -11.10
N ALA A 18 -14.85 12.06 -9.78
CA ALA A 18 -14.18 10.96 -9.10
C ALA A 18 -14.76 9.59 -9.47
N LEU A 19 -16.09 9.46 -9.56
CA LEU A 19 -16.73 8.22 -9.99
C LEU A 19 -16.31 7.84 -11.41
N ARG A 20 -16.25 8.78 -12.35
CA ARG A 20 -15.89 8.49 -13.75
C ARG A 20 -14.41 8.19 -13.93
N SER A 21 -13.54 8.95 -13.26
CA SER A 21 -12.08 8.81 -13.43
C SER A 21 -11.50 7.62 -12.69
N MET A 22 -12.04 7.28 -11.52
CA MET A 22 -11.49 6.24 -10.64
C MET A 22 -12.25 4.92 -10.69
N GLN A 23 -13.27 4.79 -11.55
CA GLN A 23 -13.99 3.52 -11.71
C GLN A 23 -13.07 2.43 -12.25
N GLY A 24 -13.00 1.30 -11.55
CA GLY A 24 -12.15 0.18 -11.94
C GLY A 24 -10.67 0.41 -11.71
N PHE A 25 -10.28 1.56 -11.12
CA PHE A 25 -8.89 1.86 -10.80
C PHE A 25 -8.30 0.73 -9.92
N PRO A 26 -7.17 0.11 -10.31
CA PRO A 26 -6.51 -0.91 -9.49
C PRO A 26 -6.06 -0.32 -8.15
N PHE A 27 -6.64 -0.81 -7.06
CA PHE A 27 -6.32 -0.39 -5.70
C PHE A 27 -5.97 -1.61 -4.85
N TYR A 28 -4.73 -1.70 -4.37
CA TYR A 28 -4.17 -2.90 -3.73
C TYR A 28 -4.46 -4.19 -4.52
N ASP A 29 -4.11 -4.18 -5.81
CA ASP A 29 -4.29 -5.29 -6.75
C ASP A 29 -5.75 -5.74 -6.96
N LYS A 30 -6.73 -4.88 -6.60
CA LYS A 30 -8.16 -5.12 -6.83
C LYS A 30 -8.80 -3.91 -7.52
N PRO A 31 -9.55 -4.10 -8.62
CA PRO A 31 -10.22 -2.99 -9.28
C PRO A 31 -11.30 -2.40 -8.36
N MET A 32 -11.22 -1.10 -8.10
CA MET A 32 -12.16 -0.39 -7.24
C MET A 32 -13.52 -0.27 -7.92
N ARG A 33 -14.60 -0.39 -7.14
CA ARG A 33 -15.97 -0.16 -7.60
C ARG A 33 -16.58 1.02 -6.85
N ILE A 34 -16.92 2.06 -7.58
CA ILE A 34 -17.47 3.31 -7.07
C ILE A 34 -18.93 3.42 -7.51
N GLN A 35 -19.79 3.78 -6.56
CA GLN A 35 -21.21 4.03 -6.75
C GLN A 35 -21.63 5.19 -5.86
N TYR A 36 -22.68 5.92 -6.23
CA TYR A 36 -23.30 6.88 -5.32
C TYR A 36 -23.91 6.16 -4.12
N ALA A 37 -23.87 6.82 -2.97
CA ALA A 37 -24.57 6.35 -1.79
C ALA A 37 -26.09 6.40 -2.02
N LYS A 38 -26.82 5.43 -1.46
CA LYS A 38 -28.29 5.38 -1.54
C LYS A 38 -28.97 6.47 -0.72
N THR A 39 -28.26 7.00 0.28
CA THR A 39 -28.73 8.02 1.20
C THR A 39 -27.64 9.04 1.41
N ASP A 40 -28.01 10.29 1.67
CA ASP A 40 -27.08 11.34 2.06
C ASP A 40 -26.33 10.95 3.35
N SER A 41 -25.04 11.30 3.41
CA SER A 41 -24.23 11.15 4.61
C SER A 41 -24.64 12.18 5.66
N ASP A 42 -24.50 11.85 6.94
CA ASP A 42 -24.83 12.72 8.07
C ASP A 42 -24.15 14.10 7.96
N ALA A 43 -22.92 14.16 7.42
CA ALA A 43 -22.22 15.41 7.18
C ALA A 43 -22.95 16.31 6.14
N ILE A 44 -23.42 15.71 5.05
CA ILE A 44 -24.18 16.43 4.01
C ILE A 44 -25.56 16.80 4.52
N ALA A 45 -26.23 15.90 5.26
CA ALA A 45 -27.53 16.17 5.83
C ALA A 45 -27.49 17.31 6.86
N LYS A 46 -26.42 17.41 7.66
CA LYS A 46 -26.21 18.53 8.60
C LYS A 46 -25.99 19.85 7.85
N LEU A 47 -25.20 19.84 6.78
CA LEU A 47 -24.97 21.02 5.94
C LEU A 47 -26.25 21.49 5.21
N LYS A 48 -27.07 20.55 4.73
CA LYS A 48 -28.35 20.85 4.07
C LYS A 48 -29.47 21.21 5.06
N GLY A 49 -29.24 21.08 6.36
CA GLY A 49 -30.28 21.27 7.40
C GLY A 49 -31.35 20.18 7.40
N THR A 50 -31.15 19.06 6.70
CA THR A 50 -32.09 17.93 6.61
C THR A 50 -31.71 16.78 7.54
N PHE A 51 -30.77 16.99 8.47
CA PHE A 51 -30.31 15.96 9.40
C PHE A 51 -31.44 15.57 10.34
N GLN A 52 -31.86 14.31 10.25
CA GLN A 52 -32.72 13.67 11.24
C GLN A 52 -31.85 12.69 12.01
N GLU A 53 -31.84 12.81 13.33
CA GLU A 53 -31.12 11.90 14.21
C GLU A 53 -31.76 10.51 14.11
N ARG A 54 -31.13 9.63 13.35
CA ARG A 54 -31.57 8.24 13.26
C ARG A 54 -31.21 7.57 14.59
N ALA A 55 -32.22 7.12 15.33
CA ALA A 55 -32.02 6.29 16.51
C ALA A 55 -31.03 5.17 16.17
N LYS A 56 -29.97 5.02 16.97
CA LYS A 56 -28.95 3.98 16.82
C LYS A 56 -29.63 2.62 16.81
N LYS A 57 -29.97 2.10 15.62
CA LYS A 57 -30.39 0.72 15.48
C LYS A 57 -29.16 -0.13 15.74
N HIS A 58 -29.23 -0.88 16.84
CA HIS A 58 -28.33 -1.96 17.16
C HIS A 58 -28.06 -2.82 15.91
N GLU A 59 -26.81 -3.27 15.80
CA GLU A 59 -26.42 -4.30 14.84
C GLU A 59 -27.39 -5.47 14.89
N GLY A 60 -27.91 -5.85 13.72
CA GLY A 60 -28.64 -7.10 13.55
C GLY A 60 -30.10 -6.93 13.14
N GLU A 61 -30.34 -6.54 11.88
CA GLU A 61 -31.54 -7.04 11.20
C GLU A 61 -31.26 -7.23 9.72
N GLN A 62 -30.90 -8.47 9.38
CA GLN A 62 -30.94 -8.98 8.02
C GLN A 62 -32.40 -9.24 7.64
N ALA A 63 -32.87 -8.69 6.51
CA ALA A 63 -33.90 -9.32 5.67
C ALA A 63 -34.06 -8.56 4.34
N PRO A 64 -34.55 -9.19 3.24
CA PRO A 64 -34.39 -10.58 2.85
C PRO A 64 -33.79 -10.72 1.44
N LYS A 65 -33.10 -11.85 1.23
CA LYS A 65 -32.66 -12.35 -0.08
C LYS A 65 -33.88 -12.62 -0.96
N LYS A 66 -33.95 -12.03 -2.16
CA LYS A 66 -34.75 -12.56 -3.27
C LYS A 66 -33.87 -13.37 -4.21
N SER A 67 -34.11 -14.66 -4.11
CA SER A 67 -33.74 -15.74 -5.00
C SER A 67 -34.10 -15.48 -6.47
N LYS A 68 -33.22 -15.88 -7.39
CA LYS A 68 -33.64 -16.51 -8.64
C LYS A 68 -32.56 -17.48 -9.16
N LYS A 69 -32.96 -18.76 -9.15
CA LYS A 69 -32.36 -19.93 -9.77
C LYS A 69 -32.23 -19.79 -11.29
N LYS A 70 -31.14 -20.33 -11.86
CA LYS A 70 -31.07 -21.26 -13.01
C LYS A 70 -29.59 -21.67 -13.16
N LYS A 71 -29.13 -22.85 -12.73
CA LYS A 71 -29.24 -24.22 -13.31
C LYS A 71 -28.90 -24.29 -14.80
N THR A 72 -27.72 -24.83 -15.10
CA THR A 72 -27.34 -25.86 -16.12
C THR A 72 -25.81 -26.01 -16.02
N GLN A 73 -25.23 -27.00 -15.34
CA GLN A 73 -25.00 -28.40 -15.77
C GLN A 73 -24.39 -28.52 -17.17
N HIS A 74 -23.12 -28.94 -17.22
CA HIS A 74 -22.45 -29.92 -18.09
C HIS A 74 -20.97 -29.89 -17.64
N ALA A 75 -20.45 -30.78 -16.79
CA ALA A 75 -20.20 -32.23 -16.95
C ALA A 75 -19.26 -32.57 -18.11
N ALA A 76 -18.23 -33.35 -17.73
CA ALA A 76 -17.35 -34.21 -18.54
C ALA A 76 -16.03 -33.62 -19.08
N ALA A 77 -14.97 -33.81 -18.28
CA ALA A 77 -13.70 -34.35 -18.79
C ALA A 77 -13.94 -35.78 -19.30
N PRO A 78 -13.11 -36.27 -20.24
CA PRO A 78 -12.25 -37.39 -19.84
C PRO A 78 -10.84 -37.44 -20.47
N GLN A 79 -9.92 -38.02 -19.68
CA GLN A 79 -8.83 -38.95 -20.03
C GLN A 79 -7.60 -38.34 -20.75
N LEU A 80 -6.39 -38.37 -20.20
CA LEU A 80 -5.51 -39.48 -19.77
C LEU A 80 -5.04 -40.40 -20.90
N ILE A 81 -3.73 -40.66 -20.84
CA ILE A 81 -2.91 -41.73 -21.45
C ILE A 81 -2.05 -41.26 -22.63
N GLY A 82 -0.73 -41.27 -22.42
CA GLY A 82 0.25 -41.16 -23.50
C GLY A 82 1.66 -40.75 -23.07
N ALA A 83 2.28 -41.45 -22.13
CA ALA A 83 3.74 -41.63 -22.14
C ALA A 83 3.99 -43.09 -22.58
N PRO A 84 5.07 -43.36 -23.34
CA PRO A 84 6.29 -43.75 -22.63
C PRO A 84 7.60 -43.20 -23.21
N ALA A 85 8.57 -43.25 -22.30
CA ALA A 85 10.01 -43.05 -22.37
C ALA A 85 10.77 -43.43 -23.64
N MET A 86 11.88 -42.70 -23.91
CA MET A 86 13.21 -43.28 -24.10
C MET A 86 14.31 -42.20 -24.16
N GLY A 87 15.42 -42.38 -23.42
CA GLY A 87 16.71 -41.75 -23.73
C GLY A 87 17.43 -40.99 -22.62
N MET A 88 18.06 -41.71 -21.70
CA MET A 88 19.26 -41.30 -20.91
C MET A 88 20.46 -42.12 -21.47
N PRO A 89 21.74 -41.93 -21.07
CA PRO A 89 22.45 -40.84 -20.37
C PRO A 89 23.85 -40.53 -20.99
N GLN A 90 24.70 -39.75 -20.26
CA GLN A 90 26.19 -39.71 -20.27
C GLN A 90 26.90 -38.82 -21.31
N MET A 91 28.03 -38.14 -21.06
CA MET A 91 28.87 -37.84 -19.88
C MET A 91 30.04 -36.91 -20.32
N MET A 92 30.38 -35.89 -19.49
CA MET A 92 31.75 -35.45 -19.11
C MET A 92 32.70 -34.76 -20.15
N PRO A 93 33.88 -34.20 -19.75
CA PRO A 93 34.18 -33.25 -18.65
C PRO A 93 35.32 -32.20 -18.93
N GLN A 94 35.57 -31.31 -17.95
CA GLN A 94 36.85 -30.57 -17.64
C GLN A 94 37.29 -29.44 -18.59
N MET A 95 37.89 -28.30 -18.20
CA MET A 95 38.67 -27.76 -17.05
C MET A 95 38.63 -26.21 -17.24
N MET A 96 38.67 -25.28 -16.29
CA MET A 96 39.72 -24.97 -15.31
C MET A 96 39.31 -23.69 -14.52
N MET A 97 39.43 -23.76 -13.19
CA MET A 97 39.82 -22.73 -12.19
C MET A 97 39.81 -21.22 -12.51
N MET A 98 39.00 -20.45 -11.76
CA MET A 98 39.52 -19.44 -10.79
C MET A 98 38.41 -18.96 -9.82
N PRO A 99 38.64 -18.91 -8.49
CA PRO A 99 37.69 -18.37 -7.53
C PRO A 99 37.97 -16.89 -7.29
N GLY A 100 37.09 -16.02 -7.78
CA GLY A 100 36.99 -14.63 -7.34
C GLY A 100 35.56 -14.41 -6.85
N PRO A 101 35.34 -13.93 -5.61
CA PRO A 101 34.00 -13.54 -5.20
C PRO A 101 33.64 -12.28 -5.99
N VAL A 102 32.89 -12.45 -7.07
CA VAL A 102 32.10 -11.35 -7.63
C VAL A 102 31.03 -11.02 -6.58
N MET A 103 31.40 -10.09 -5.70
CA MET A 103 30.47 -9.40 -4.81
C MET A 103 29.43 -8.71 -5.70
N MET A 104 28.34 -9.40 -5.98
CA MET A 104 27.10 -8.79 -6.44
C MET A 104 26.53 -8.04 -5.24
N GLY A 105 27.16 -6.91 -4.90
CA GLY A 105 26.68 -6.00 -3.89
C GLY A 105 25.28 -5.51 -4.28
N PRO A 106 24.34 -5.41 -3.34
CA PRO A 106 23.00 -4.94 -3.65
C PRO A 106 23.09 -3.50 -4.16
N MET A 107 22.59 -3.32 -5.38
CA MET A 107 22.42 -2.01 -6.00
C MET A 107 21.60 -1.10 -5.06
N GLY A 108 22.22 -0.02 -4.58
CA GLY A 108 21.54 1.09 -3.92
C GLY A 108 21.73 1.24 -2.41
N ALA A 109 22.94 1.06 -1.88
CA ALA A 109 23.30 1.65 -0.59
C ALA A 109 23.54 3.15 -0.79
N VAL A 110 22.64 3.99 -0.27
CA VAL A 110 22.87 5.43 -0.18
C VAL A 110 24.02 5.64 0.82
N PRO A 111 25.05 6.43 0.50
CA PRO A 111 26.22 6.61 1.38
C PRO A 111 25.77 7.11 2.75
N GLU A 112 26.18 6.40 3.81
CA GLU A 112 25.89 6.79 5.19
C GLU A 112 26.43 8.20 5.45
N GLN A 113 25.52 9.13 5.67
CA GLN A 113 25.84 10.49 6.10
C GLN A 113 26.15 10.47 7.60
N PRO A 114 26.96 11.41 8.12
CA PRO A 114 27.15 11.56 9.55
C PRO A 114 25.80 11.79 10.27
N PRO A 115 25.69 11.45 11.56
CA PRO A 115 24.47 11.67 12.33
C PRO A 115 23.92 13.09 12.19
N ASN A 116 22.60 13.18 12.06
CA ASN A 116 21.87 14.43 11.86
C ASN A 116 20.46 14.26 12.45
N GLN A 117 19.90 15.31 13.04
CA GLN A 117 18.53 15.30 13.55
C GLN A 117 17.47 15.11 12.45
N ILE A 118 17.83 15.33 11.18
CA ILE A 118 16.95 15.15 10.04
C ILE A 118 17.28 13.83 9.34
N LEU A 119 16.25 13.01 9.13
CA LEU A 119 16.30 11.79 8.33
C LEU A 119 15.82 12.07 6.91
N PHE A 120 16.51 11.49 5.94
CA PHE A 120 16.16 11.45 4.54
C PHE A 120 15.65 10.05 4.18
N LEU A 121 14.37 9.99 3.80
CA LEU A 121 13.67 8.79 3.40
C LEU A 121 13.63 8.71 1.89
N THR A 122 13.89 7.52 1.37
CA THR A 122 13.82 7.20 -0.07
C THR A 122 13.10 5.88 -0.27
N ASN A 123 12.74 5.59 -1.52
CA ASN A 123 12.01 4.39 -1.90
C ASN A 123 10.61 4.32 -1.23
N LEU A 124 9.98 5.49 -1.08
CA LEU A 124 8.60 5.57 -0.63
C LEU A 124 7.66 5.27 -1.81
N PRO A 125 6.59 4.49 -1.61
CA PRO A 125 5.56 4.32 -2.64
C PRO A 125 4.80 5.63 -2.89
N GLU A 126 4.26 5.84 -4.10
CA GLU A 126 3.54 7.07 -4.50
C GLU A 126 2.31 7.37 -3.63
N GLU A 127 1.71 6.33 -3.04
CA GLU A 127 0.57 6.48 -2.12
C GLU A 127 0.97 6.99 -0.73
N THR A 128 2.29 7.10 -0.45
CA THR A 128 2.79 7.53 0.86
C THR A 128 2.51 9.01 1.09
N ASN A 129 1.79 9.29 2.17
CA ASN A 129 1.44 10.65 2.56
C ASN A 129 2.09 11.03 3.89
N GLU A 130 2.15 12.35 4.14
CA GLU A 130 2.73 12.93 5.35
C GLU A 130 2.10 12.33 6.60
N MET A 131 0.77 12.22 6.65
CA MET A 131 0.04 11.67 7.80
C MET A 131 0.46 10.24 8.16
N MET A 132 0.76 9.39 7.16
CA MET A 132 1.19 8.00 7.41
C MET A 132 2.59 7.97 8.01
N LEU A 133 3.51 8.78 7.46
CA LEU A 133 4.87 8.91 7.97
C LEU A 133 4.85 9.55 9.36
N SER A 134 4.05 10.59 9.59
CA SER A 134 3.88 11.23 10.89
C SER A 134 3.40 10.21 11.92
N MET A 135 2.41 9.36 11.61
CA MET A 135 1.98 8.29 12.52
C MET A 135 3.10 7.29 12.82
N LEU A 136 3.89 6.91 11.82
CA LEU A 136 4.98 5.94 11.95
C LEU A 136 6.15 6.49 12.78
N PHE A 137 6.50 7.77 12.62
CA PHE A 137 7.64 8.38 13.31
C PHE A 137 7.28 9.02 14.65
N ASN A 138 6.01 9.41 14.87
CA ASN A 138 5.54 9.97 16.14
C ASN A 138 5.62 8.98 17.32
N GLN A 139 5.79 7.68 17.06
CA GLN A 139 6.04 6.69 18.12
C GLN A 139 7.45 6.81 18.73
N PHE A 140 8.37 7.52 18.07
CA PHE A 140 9.71 7.78 18.57
C PHE A 140 9.77 9.14 19.28
N PRO A 141 10.47 9.23 20.44
CA PRO A 141 10.57 10.47 21.18
C PRO A 141 11.24 11.57 20.37
N GLY A 142 10.73 12.80 20.53
CA GLY A 142 11.24 14.02 19.89
C GLY A 142 11.05 14.10 18.37
N PHE A 143 10.13 13.33 17.81
CA PHE A 143 9.58 13.60 16.48
C PHE A 143 9.02 15.03 16.41
N LYS A 144 9.35 15.77 15.34
CA LYS A 144 8.85 17.13 15.10
C LYS A 144 7.91 17.20 13.90
N GLU A 145 8.44 16.95 12.70
CA GLU A 145 7.68 17.10 11.46
C GLU A 145 8.12 16.14 10.37
N VAL A 146 7.23 15.91 9.41
CA VAL A 146 7.51 15.25 8.14
C VAL A 146 7.33 16.26 7.03
N ARG A 147 8.30 16.33 6.11
CA ARG A 147 8.23 17.16 4.91
C ARG A 147 8.40 16.32 3.65
N LEU A 148 7.33 16.18 2.88
CA LEU A 148 7.37 15.60 1.54
C LEU A 148 7.91 16.63 0.53
N VAL A 149 8.57 16.17 -0.52
CA VAL A 149 9.06 17.05 -1.59
C VAL A 149 7.98 17.23 -2.67
N PRO A 150 7.53 18.47 -2.96
CA PRO A 150 6.57 18.69 -4.04
C PRO A 150 7.08 18.17 -5.37
N GLY A 151 6.29 17.33 -6.05
CA GLY A 151 6.66 16.72 -7.32
C GLY A 151 7.60 15.51 -7.21
N ARG A 152 7.97 15.07 -6.00
CA ARG A 152 8.71 13.81 -5.76
C ARG A 152 8.14 13.07 -4.54
N HIS A 153 7.22 12.14 -4.81
CA HIS A 153 6.52 11.36 -3.78
C HIS A 153 7.34 10.18 -3.22
N ASP A 154 8.47 9.88 -3.86
CA ASP A 154 9.39 8.79 -3.48
C ASP A 154 10.36 9.17 -2.35
N ILE A 155 10.37 10.45 -1.96
CA ILE A 155 11.28 11.00 -0.96
C ILE A 155 10.57 11.86 0.09
N ALA A 156 11.07 11.79 1.32
CA ALA A 156 10.60 12.62 2.42
C ALA A 156 11.74 12.98 3.37
N PHE A 157 11.55 14.05 4.14
CA PHE A 157 12.40 14.40 5.26
C PHE A 157 11.61 14.26 6.55
N VAL A 158 12.26 13.75 7.60
CA VAL A 158 11.67 13.67 8.94
C VAL A 158 12.61 14.36 9.91
N GLU A 159 12.13 15.36 10.63
CA GLU A 159 12.92 16.07 11.63
C GLU A 159 12.64 15.54 13.04
N PHE A 160 13.73 15.36 13.79
CA PHE A 160 13.72 15.11 15.22
C PHE A 160 14.34 16.26 16.01
N GLU A 161 14.15 16.25 17.32
CA GLU A 161 14.75 17.22 18.24
C GLU A 161 16.29 17.12 18.26
N ASN A 162 16.83 15.90 18.20
CA ASN A 162 18.27 15.66 18.22
C ASN A 162 18.68 14.43 17.40
N GLU A 163 19.99 14.31 17.15
CA GLU A 163 20.56 13.22 16.35
C GLU A 163 20.43 11.85 17.02
N ILE A 164 20.42 11.77 18.36
CA ILE A 164 20.31 10.50 19.10
C ILE A 164 18.94 9.86 18.83
N GLN A 165 17.87 10.63 18.94
CA GLN A 165 16.50 10.16 18.67
C GLN A 165 16.30 9.80 17.20
N SER A 166 16.81 10.62 16.27
CA SER A 166 16.74 10.31 14.84
C SER A 166 17.50 9.02 14.49
N SER A 167 18.63 8.74 15.16
CA SER A 167 19.42 7.53 14.96
C SER A 167 18.64 6.29 15.41
N ALA A 168 18.00 6.37 16.59
CA ALA A 168 17.13 5.30 17.09
C ALA A 168 15.96 5.01 16.13
N ALA A 169 15.31 6.06 15.61
CA ALA A 169 14.23 5.91 14.63
C ALA A 169 14.73 5.31 13.31
N LYS A 170 15.90 5.76 12.80
CA LYS A 170 16.55 5.19 11.62
C LYS A 170 16.80 3.70 11.79
N GLU A 171 17.43 3.27 12.88
CA GLU A 171 17.76 1.86 13.11
C GLU A 171 16.51 0.99 13.24
N ALA A 172 15.48 1.48 13.94
CA ALA A 172 14.26 0.73 14.15
C ALA A 172 13.39 0.59 12.90
N LEU A 173 13.41 1.60 12.02
CA LEU A 173 12.56 1.65 10.83
C LEU A 173 13.32 1.38 9.52
N GLN A 174 14.62 1.06 9.58
CA GLN A 174 15.41 0.79 8.38
C GLN A 174 14.86 -0.42 7.63
N GLY A 175 14.51 -0.25 6.36
CA GLY A 175 13.92 -1.32 5.56
C GLY A 175 12.49 -1.66 5.94
N PHE A 176 11.83 -0.83 6.76
CA PHE A 176 10.42 -1.02 7.10
C PHE A 176 9.57 -1.00 5.83
N LYS A 177 8.70 -2.01 5.71
CA LYS A 177 7.83 -2.18 4.56
C LYS A 177 6.56 -1.35 4.72
N ILE A 178 6.53 -0.14 4.14
CA ILE A 178 5.33 0.72 4.12
C ILE A 178 4.19 0.00 3.39
N THR A 179 4.53 -0.66 2.28
CA THR A 179 3.63 -1.59 1.57
C THR A 179 4.29 -2.96 1.48
N PRO A 180 3.55 -4.05 1.24
CA PRO A 180 4.12 -5.40 1.15
C PRO A 180 5.29 -5.53 0.16
N THR A 181 5.33 -4.64 -0.83
CA THR A 181 6.31 -4.60 -1.92
C THR A 181 7.40 -3.54 -1.74
N HIS A 182 7.17 -2.46 -0.97
CA HIS A 182 8.11 -1.35 -0.85
C HIS A 182 8.68 -1.23 0.58
N ALA A 183 9.96 -1.54 0.71
CA ALA A 183 10.76 -1.29 1.90
C ALA A 183 11.39 0.12 1.81
N MET A 184 11.07 1.01 2.74
CA MET A 184 11.66 2.34 2.76
C MET A 184 13.12 2.30 3.19
N LYS A 185 13.93 3.20 2.65
CA LYS A 185 15.34 3.36 3.01
C LYS A 185 15.52 4.68 3.73
N ILE A 186 16.19 4.64 4.88
CA ILE A 186 16.42 5.79 5.74
C ILE A 186 17.93 6.06 5.80
N THR A 187 18.30 7.32 5.60
CA THR A 187 19.65 7.85 5.80
C THR A 187 19.59 9.15 6.56
N PHE A 188 20.70 9.62 7.13
CA PHE A 188 20.74 10.99 7.63
C PHE A 188 20.72 11.98 6.46
N ALA A 189 20.01 13.09 6.64
CA ALA A 189 20.03 14.17 5.66
C ALA A 189 21.42 14.81 5.63
N LYS A 190 21.79 15.32 4.46
CA LYS A 190 23.01 16.13 4.32
C LYS A 190 22.86 17.42 5.13
N LYS A 191 23.93 17.83 5.80
CA LYS A 191 24.03 19.16 6.41
C LYS A 191 24.13 20.24 5.34
#